data_AF-A0A2E7LTM3-F1
#
_entry.id   AF-A0A2E7LTM3-F1
#
_cell.length_a   1.000
_cell.length_b   1.000
_cell.length_c   1.000
_cell.angle_alpha   90.00
_cell.angle_beta   90.00
_cell.angle_gamma   90.00
#
_symmetry.space_group_name_H-M   'P 1'
#
loop_
_entity.id
_entity.type
_entity.pdbx_description
1 polymer ?
#
loop_
_entity_poly.entity_id
_entity_poly.type
_entity_poly.pdbx_seq_one_letter_code
_entity_poly.pdbx_strand_id
1 'polypeptide(L)'
;MIKKNQIFTLDKLEQKIVYTIANERQINKEKTGWNGYRTVAKKNDVNLNLVGFGAEFIFCRELNLFPDFTILNTSKTLGTDKYDCIYKNFTVDVKVNRNVNNPLMIPEYAKTNCKLFALFVCKFPKYRFEGFATNKMIFQKNNLRMTRVQSYVLKKKYLLDFDELNL
;
A
#
# COMPACT_ATOMS: atom_id res chain seq x y z
N MET A 1 -5.84 1.08 18.54
CA MET A 1 -4.98 1.71 17.52
C MET A 1 -3.93 0.71 17.09
N ILE A 2 -3.67 0.57 15.79
CA ILE A 2 -2.75 -0.43 15.21
C ILE A 2 -1.34 -0.23 15.81
N LYS A 3 -0.69 -1.30 16.28
CA LYS A 3 0.68 -1.22 16.82
C LYS A 3 1.72 -1.77 15.84
N LYS A 4 2.93 -1.22 15.88
CA LYS A 4 4.06 -1.74 15.10
C LYS A 4 4.32 -3.21 15.49
N ASN A 5 4.60 -4.04 14.50
CA ASN A 5 4.72 -5.50 14.58
C ASN A 5 3.44 -6.27 14.93
N GLN A 6 2.30 -5.60 15.11
CA GLN A 6 1.02 -6.28 15.32
C GLN A 6 0.65 -7.09 14.08
N ILE A 7 0.15 -8.31 14.32
CA ILE A 7 -0.30 -9.23 13.27
C ILE A 7 -1.82 -9.22 13.23
N PHE A 8 -2.35 -9.04 12.02
CA PHE A 8 -3.76 -9.10 11.70
C PHE A 8 -4.00 -10.30 10.79
N THR A 9 -5.15 -10.95 10.95
CA THR A 9 -5.58 -12.04 10.07
C THR A 9 -6.96 -11.69 9.55
N LEU A 10 -7.15 -11.78 8.23
CA LEU A 10 -8.48 -11.70 7.64
C LEU A 10 -9.23 -12.99 7.93
N ASP A 11 -10.46 -12.90 8.42
CA ASP A 11 -11.32 -14.08 8.55
C ASP A 11 -11.81 -14.58 7.18
N LYS A 12 -12.64 -15.62 7.15
CA LYS A 12 -13.13 -16.20 5.89
C LYS A 12 -14.07 -15.29 5.11
N LEU A 13 -14.87 -14.46 5.78
CA LEU A 13 -15.77 -13.51 5.13
C LEU A 13 -14.96 -12.33 4.58
N GLU A 14 -14.03 -11.80 5.37
CA GLU A 14 -13.14 -10.71 4.95
C GLU A 14 -12.25 -11.14 3.78
N GLN A 15 -11.74 -12.37 3.80
CA GLN A 15 -11.01 -12.94 2.66
C GLN A 15 -11.86 -12.94 1.38
N LYS A 16 -13.16 -13.26 1.47
CA LYS A 16 -14.07 -13.23 0.32
C LYS A 16 -14.27 -11.80 -0.20
N ILE A 17 -14.55 -10.85 0.70
CA ILE A 17 -14.71 -9.43 0.36
C ILE A 17 -13.45 -8.93 -0.37
N VAL A 18 -12.28 -9.14 0.24
CA VAL A 18 -11.00 -8.68 -0.31
C VAL A 18 -10.71 -9.35 -1.66
N TYR A 19 -10.99 -10.65 -1.80
CA TYR A 19 -10.81 -11.36 -3.06
C TYR A 19 -11.72 -10.83 -4.17
N THR A 20 -13.01 -10.62 -3.89
CA THR A 20 -13.97 -10.09 -4.87
C THR A 20 -13.48 -8.76 -5.44
N ILE A 21 -13.07 -7.84 -4.57
CA ILE A 21 -12.61 -6.50 -4.99
C ILE A 21 -11.29 -6.56 -5.74
N ALA A 22 -10.35 -7.39 -5.28
CA ALA A 22 -9.09 -7.61 -5.98
C ALA A 22 -9.30 -8.19 -7.39
N ASN A 23 -10.25 -9.11 -7.53
CA ASN A 23 -10.63 -9.71 -8.80
C ASN A 23 -11.27 -8.68 -9.73
N GLU A 24 -12.23 -7.88 -9.25
CA GLU A 24 -12.84 -6.81 -10.05
C GLU A 24 -11.82 -5.75 -10.49
N ARG A 25 -10.88 -5.36 -9.61
CA ARG A 25 -9.75 -4.47 -9.96
C ARG A 25 -8.87 -5.09 -11.05
N GLN A 26 -8.64 -6.40 -11.02
CA GLN A 26 -7.85 -7.10 -12.05
C GLN A 26 -8.59 -7.15 -13.39
N ILE A 27 -9.87 -7.54 -13.37
CA ILE A 27 -10.73 -7.59 -14.56
C ILE A 27 -10.80 -6.22 -15.22
N ASN A 28 -10.95 -5.15 -14.43
CA ASN A 28 -10.97 -3.78 -14.95
C ASN A 28 -9.65 -3.43 -15.67
N LYS A 29 -8.50 -3.75 -15.06
CA LYS A 29 -7.17 -3.52 -15.69
C LYS A 29 -7.01 -4.28 -17.00
N GLU A 30 -7.51 -5.51 -17.08
CA GLU A 30 -7.46 -6.33 -18.29
C GLU A 30 -8.34 -5.76 -19.40
N LYS A 31 -9.60 -5.40 -19.10
CA LYS A 31 -10.55 -4.82 -20.05
C LYS A 31 -10.06 -3.52 -20.67
N THR A 32 -9.30 -2.71 -19.93
CA THR A 32 -8.80 -1.41 -20.41
C THR A 32 -7.39 -1.48 -20.99
N GLY A 33 -6.75 -2.65 -21.04
CA GLY A 33 -5.36 -2.79 -21.50
C GLY A 33 -4.29 -2.26 -20.52
N TRP A 34 -4.65 -2.06 -19.25
CA TRP A 34 -3.75 -1.56 -18.19
C TRP A 34 -3.06 -2.67 -17.38
N ASN A 35 -3.34 -3.95 -17.70
CA ASN A 35 -2.65 -5.07 -17.05
C ASN A 35 -1.14 -5.01 -17.36
N GLY A 36 -0.33 -4.87 -16.32
CA GLY A 36 1.12 -4.71 -16.44
C GLY A 36 1.59 -3.30 -16.82
N TYR A 37 0.66 -2.36 -17.07
CA TYR A 37 1.01 -1.00 -17.48
C TYR A 37 1.80 -0.27 -16.39
N ARG A 38 3.02 0.18 -16.73
CA ARG A 38 3.95 0.88 -15.84
C ARG A 38 4.33 0.10 -14.57
N THR A 39 4.09 -1.20 -14.53
CA THR A 39 4.62 -2.09 -13.50
C THR A 39 5.87 -2.79 -14.00
N VAL A 40 6.74 -3.20 -13.08
CA VAL A 40 7.97 -3.94 -13.42
C VAL A 40 7.65 -5.31 -14.06
N ALA A 41 6.50 -5.90 -13.73
CA ALA A 41 6.01 -7.13 -14.35
C ALA A 41 5.11 -6.82 -15.56
N LYS A 42 5.30 -7.56 -16.67
CA LYS A 42 4.52 -7.41 -17.91
C LYS A 42 3.07 -7.90 -17.81
N LYS A 43 2.78 -8.76 -16.84
CA LYS A 43 1.42 -9.20 -16.46
C LYS A 43 1.36 -9.27 -14.95
N ASN A 44 0.30 -8.72 -14.37
CA ASN A 44 0.03 -8.84 -12.95
C ASN A 44 -1.05 -9.90 -12.74
N ASP A 45 -0.80 -10.77 -11.77
CA ASP A 45 -1.76 -11.71 -11.23
C ASP A 45 -2.67 -10.97 -10.23
N VAL A 46 -3.93 -11.44 -10.09
CA VAL A 46 -4.91 -10.95 -9.12
C VAL A 46 -4.33 -10.87 -7.70
N ASN A 47 -3.37 -11.75 -7.40
CA ASN A 47 -2.62 -11.77 -6.15
C ASN A 47 -2.00 -10.42 -5.76
N LEU A 48 -1.59 -9.57 -6.72
CA LEU A 48 -1.07 -8.23 -6.40
C LEU A 48 -2.17 -7.31 -5.85
N ASN A 49 -3.33 -7.29 -6.50
CA ASN A 49 -4.48 -6.51 -6.01
C ASN A 49 -5.01 -7.10 -4.70
N LEU A 50 -4.96 -8.43 -4.54
CA LEU A 50 -5.40 -9.13 -3.33
C LEU A 50 -4.59 -8.71 -2.12
N VAL A 51 -3.26 -8.75 -2.22
CA VAL A 51 -2.41 -8.35 -1.08
C VAL A 51 -2.50 -6.86 -0.80
N GLY A 52 -2.61 -6.02 -1.84
CA GLY A 52 -2.73 -4.56 -1.71
C GLY A 52 -4.02 -4.17 -1.01
N PHE A 53 -5.16 -4.54 -1.60
CA PHE A 53 -6.48 -4.21 -1.07
C PHE A 53 -6.73 -4.83 0.30
N GLY A 54 -6.21 -6.03 0.58
CA GLY A 54 -6.32 -6.63 1.91
C GLY A 54 -5.62 -5.82 3.00
N ALA A 55 -4.50 -5.15 2.69
CA ALA A 55 -3.84 -4.23 3.62
C ALA A 55 -4.64 -2.92 3.78
N GLU A 56 -5.17 -2.36 2.69
CA GLU A 56 -6.08 -1.19 2.71
C GLU A 56 -7.31 -1.48 3.61
N PHE A 57 -7.94 -2.63 3.42
CA PHE A 57 -9.09 -3.09 4.20
C PHE A 57 -8.80 -3.20 5.69
N ILE A 58 -7.70 -3.87 6.08
CA ILE A 58 -7.28 -4.00 7.48
C ILE A 58 -7.02 -2.62 8.08
N PHE A 59 -6.29 -1.77 7.35
CA PHE A 59 -5.95 -0.44 7.83
C PHE A 59 -7.21 0.38 8.15
N CYS A 60 -8.19 0.39 7.25
CA CYS A 60 -9.45 1.06 7.48
C CYS A 60 -10.25 0.43 8.64
N ARG A 61 -10.40 -0.90 8.68
CA ARG A 61 -11.11 -1.63 9.74
C ARG A 61 -10.59 -1.28 11.13
N GLU A 62 -9.27 -1.35 11.33
CA GLU A 62 -8.65 -1.14 12.65
C GLU A 62 -8.65 0.33 13.10
N LEU A 63 -8.91 1.27 12.17
CA LEU A 63 -9.04 2.69 12.46
C LEU A 63 -10.49 3.17 12.39
N ASN A 64 -11.45 2.25 12.30
CA ASN A 64 -12.88 2.54 12.17
C ASN A 64 -13.19 3.49 11.00
N LEU A 65 -12.52 3.27 9.87
CA LEU A 65 -12.75 3.96 8.59
C LEU A 65 -13.47 3.02 7.63
N PHE A 66 -14.20 3.60 6.68
CA PHE A 66 -14.80 2.84 5.59
C PHE A 66 -13.75 2.57 4.49
N PRO A 67 -13.49 1.31 4.08
CA PRO A 67 -12.58 1.02 2.97
C PRO A 67 -13.09 1.55 1.63
N ASP A 68 -12.19 1.95 0.73
CA ASP A 68 -12.56 2.34 -0.63
C ASP A 68 -12.70 1.11 -1.55
N PHE A 69 -13.95 0.76 -1.85
CA PHE A 69 -14.32 -0.35 -2.73
C PHE A 69 -14.37 0.01 -4.22
N THR A 70 -14.00 1.25 -4.58
CA THR A 70 -14.07 1.72 -5.96
C THR A 70 -13.20 0.88 -6.91
N ILE A 71 -13.76 0.53 -8.06
CA ILE A 71 -13.09 -0.23 -9.13
C ILE A 71 -12.79 0.72 -10.30
N LEU A 72 -11.63 1.37 -10.25
CA LEU A 72 -11.16 2.26 -11.32
C LEU A 72 -9.66 2.06 -11.55
N ASN A 73 -9.21 2.39 -12.75
CA ASN A 73 -7.78 2.52 -13.00
C ASN A 73 -7.28 3.86 -12.45
N THR A 74 -6.26 3.80 -11.62
CA THR A 74 -5.63 4.97 -11.02
C THR A 74 -4.20 5.11 -11.52
N SER A 75 -3.74 6.36 -11.67
CA SER A 75 -2.38 6.69 -12.11
C SER A 75 -1.89 7.94 -11.40
N LYS A 76 -0.76 7.83 -10.70
CA LYS A 76 -0.10 8.98 -10.06
C LYS A 76 0.35 10.02 -11.08
N THR A 77 0.80 9.58 -12.26
CA THR A 77 1.25 10.48 -13.32
C THR A 77 0.09 11.22 -14.01
N LEU A 78 -1.09 10.59 -14.09
CA LEU A 78 -2.29 11.23 -14.64
C LEU A 78 -3.13 11.95 -13.55
N GLY A 79 -2.66 11.96 -12.30
CA GLY A 79 -3.36 12.60 -11.18
C GLY A 79 -4.66 11.92 -10.74
N THR A 80 -4.93 10.70 -11.19
CA THR A 80 -6.14 9.94 -10.83
C THR A 80 -5.92 9.00 -9.64
N ASP A 81 -4.66 8.76 -9.25
CA ASP A 81 -4.30 8.07 -8.00
C ASP A 81 -4.05 9.09 -6.89
N LYS A 82 -4.92 9.11 -5.87
CA LYS A 82 -4.88 10.11 -4.79
C LYS A 82 -4.22 9.54 -3.53
N TYR A 83 -4.88 8.59 -2.88
CA TYR A 83 -4.50 7.93 -1.63
C TYR A 83 -5.55 6.87 -1.31
N ASP A 84 -5.28 5.97 -0.36
CA ASP A 84 -6.19 4.88 -0.02
C ASP A 84 -7.23 5.29 1.03
N CYS A 85 -6.89 6.22 1.94
CA CYS A 85 -7.83 6.79 2.89
C CYS A 85 -7.36 8.13 3.48
N ILE A 86 -8.23 8.76 4.27
CA ILE A 86 -7.91 9.92 5.12
C ILE A 86 -8.07 9.49 6.58
N TYR A 87 -7.03 9.71 7.38
CA TYR A 87 -7.06 9.50 8.83
C TYR A 87 -6.60 10.78 9.53
N LYS A 88 -7.43 11.35 10.41
CA LYS A 88 -7.13 12.61 11.14
C LYS A 88 -6.61 13.75 10.25
N ASN A 89 -7.21 13.99 9.08
CA ASN A 89 -6.77 14.97 8.07
C ASN A 89 -5.41 14.67 7.38
N PHE A 90 -4.87 13.47 7.58
CA PHE A 90 -3.73 12.96 6.84
C PHE A 90 -4.17 12.02 5.74
N THR A 91 -3.69 12.25 4.52
CA THR A 91 -3.81 11.30 3.42
C THR A 91 -2.84 10.15 3.64
N VAL A 92 -3.31 8.92 3.44
CA VAL A 92 -2.54 7.70 3.69
C VAL A 92 -2.48 6.83 2.43
N ASP A 93 -1.27 6.39 2.08
CA ASP A 93 -1.00 5.42 1.01
C ASP A 93 -0.45 4.14 1.66
N VAL A 94 -1.28 3.10 1.70
CA VAL A 94 -0.98 1.78 2.26
C VAL A 94 -0.09 1.01 1.28
N LYS A 95 1.00 0.47 1.81
CA LYS A 95 1.98 -0.31 1.05
C LYS A 95 2.11 -1.69 1.64
N VAL A 96 2.31 -2.67 0.78
CA VAL A 96 2.47 -4.06 1.18
C VAL A 96 3.68 -4.70 0.53
N ASN A 97 4.45 -5.43 1.33
CA ASN A 97 5.54 -6.27 0.88
C ASN A 97 5.20 -7.74 1.13
N ARG A 98 5.47 -8.61 0.14
CA ARG A 98 5.38 -10.07 0.34
C ARG A 98 6.64 -10.68 0.97
N ASN A 99 7.79 -10.03 0.78
CA ASN A 99 9.04 -10.42 1.41
C ASN A 99 9.23 -9.63 2.72
N VAL A 100 9.39 -10.36 3.82
CA VAL A 100 9.56 -9.82 5.17
C VAL A 100 10.80 -8.93 5.34
N ASN A 101 11.82 -9.11 4.50
CA ASN A 101 13.06 -8.34 4.58
C ASN A 101 13.02 -7.06 3.73
N ASN A 102 12.00 -6.89 2.88
CA ASN A 102 11.94 -5.74 2.00
C ASN A 102 11.62 -4.44 2.76
N PRO A 103 12.38 -3.35 2.51
CA PRO A 103 12.10 -2.03 3.08
C PRO A 103 10.82 -1.42 2.49
N LEU A 104 10.38 -0.27 3.03
CA LEU A 104 9.42 0.58 2.33
C LEU A 104 10.10 1.08 1.05
N MET A 105 9.49 0.83 -0.10
CA MET A 105 10.02 1.23 -1.40
C MET A 105 8.93 1.88 -2.24
N ILE A 106 9.25 3.03 -2.82
CA ILE A 106 8.36 3.75 -3.73
C ILE A 106 9.18 4.10 -4.99
N PRO A 107 8.78 3.64 -6.18
CA PRO A 107 9.44 4.04 -7.42
C PRO A 107 9.47 5.56 -7.57
N GLU A 108 10.55 6.11 -8.14
CA GLU A 108 10.71 7.57 -8.24
C GLU A 108 9.60 8.23 -9.05
N TYR A 109 9.14 7.59 -10.13
CA TYR A 109 8.02 8.05 -10.94
C TYR A 109 6.66 8.03 -10.21
N ALA A 110 6.59 7.40 -9.03
CA ALA A 110 5.41 7.30 -8.18
C ALA A 110 5.45 8.27 -6.99
N LYS A 111 6.36 9.25 -7.00
CA LYS A 111 6.41 10.35 -6.04
C LYS A 111 5.06 11.07 -5.99
N THR A 112 4.60 11.40 -4.79
CA THR A 112 3.27 11.98 -4.54
C THR A 112 3.33 12.97 -3.37
N ASN A 113 2.28 13.77 -3.19
CA ASN A 113 2.06 14.63 -2.03
C ASN A 113 1.31 13.92 -0.87
N CYS A 114 1.04 12.62 -0.98
CA CYS A 114 0.45 11.83 0.11
C CYS A 114 1.26 11.99 1.41
N LYS A 115 0.59 12.29 2.52
CA LYS A 115 1.27 12.71 3.75
C LYS A 115 1.90 11.54 4.51
N LEU A 116 1.25 10.38 4.53
CA LEU A 116 1.66 9.18 5.27
C LEU A 116 1.70 7.95 4.37
N PHE A 117 2.65 7.07 4.65
CA PHE A 117 2.79 5.76 4.02
C PHE A 117 2.76 4.68 5.10
N ALA A 118 1.75 3.82 5.08
CA ALA A 118 1.59 2.75 6.06
C ALA A 118 2.13 1.43 5.48
N LEU A 119 3.16 0.83 6.06
CA LEU A 119 3.74 -0.41 5.54
C LEU A 119 3.19 -1.64 6.25
N PHE A 120 2.76 -2.62 5.46
CA PHE A 120 2.51 -3.99 5.89
C PHE A 120 3.47 -4.97 5.24
N VAL A 121 3.71 -6.10 5.91
CA VAL A 121 4.18 -7.34 5.30
C VAL A 121 3.04 -8.33 5.24
N CYS A 122 2.88 -9.01 4.11
CA CYS A 122 1.80 -9.96 3.89
C CYS A 122 2.34 -11.36 3.54
N LYS A 123 1.84 -12.35 4.28
CA LYS A 123 1.70 -13.73 3.83
C LYS A 123 0.23 -14.08 3.98
N PHE A 124 -0.54 -13.86 2.91
CA PHE A 124 -2.01 -13.90 2.93
C PHE A 124 -2.53 -15.19 3.61
N PRO A 125 -3.51 -15.12 4.52
CA PRO A 125 -4.32 -13.94 4.90
C PRO A 125 -3.77 -13.15 6.10
N LYS A 126 -2.48 -13.34 6.47
CA LYS A 126 -1.84 -12.70 7.61
C LYS A 126 -1.03 -11.48 7.19
N TYR A 127 -1.21 -10.39 7.92
CA TYR A 127 -0.58 -9.10 7.67
C TYR A 127 0.09 -8.62 8.95
N ARG A 128 1.36 -8.23 8.85
CA ARG A 128 2.06 -7.58 9.96
C ARG A 128 2.24 -6.11 9.65
N PHE A 129 1.80 -5.25 10.54
CA PHE A 129 2.03 -3.82 10.41
C PHE A 129 3.49 -3.49 10.78
N GLU A 130 4.21 -2.78 9.92
CA GLU A 130 5.63 -2.46 10.09
C GLU A 130 5.87 -1.02 10.54
N GLY A 131 4.84 -0.18 10.51
CA GLY A 131 4.91 1.24 10.88
C GLY A 131 4.65 2.17 9.70
N PHE A 132 4.86 3.47 9.96
CA PHE A 132 4.61 4.55 9.04
C PHE A 132 5.89 5.23 8.58
N ALA A 133 5.81 5.89 7.43
CA ALA A 133 6.74 6.93 7.03
C ALA A 133 5.96 8.18 6.65
N THR A 134 6.47 9.35 7.02
CA THR A 134 5.94 10.61 6.46
C THR A 134 6.50 10.84 5.06
N ASN A 135 5.80 11.66 4.27
CA ASN A 135 6.28 12.15 2.98
C ASN A 135 7.73 12.67 3.04
N LYS A 136 8.01 13.49 4.05
CA LYS A 136 9.33 14.10 4.27
C LYS A 136 10.41 13.08 4.61
N MET A 137 10.06 11.96 5.25
CA MET A 137 11.00 10.89 5.56
C MET A 137 11.37 10.08 4.31
N ILE A 138 10.39 9.77 3.44
CA ILE A 138 10.63 8.89 2.29
C ILE A 138 11.26 9.64 1.11
N PHE A 139 10.74 10.80 0.72
CA PHE A 139 11.13 11.51 -0.50
C PHE A 139 12.33 12.43 -0.32
N GLN A 140 13.43 11.84 0.15
CA GLN A 140 14.73 12.51 0.29
C GLN A 140 15.70 12.00 -0.76
N LYS A 141 16.58 12.87 -1.27
CA LYS A 141 17.63 12.49 -2.23
C LYS A 141 18.49 11.34 -1.69
N ASN A 142 18.79 11.35 -0.39
CA ASN A 142 19.61 10.33 0.26
C ASN A 142 18.92 8.95 0.38
N ASN A 143 17.62 8.85 0.10
CA ASN A 143 16.89 7.58 0.04
C ASN A 143 16.81 7.00 -1.37
N LEU A 144 17.23 7.73 -2.41
CA LEU A 144 17.22 7.22 -3.78
C LEU A 144 18.25 6.09 -3.95
N ARG A 145 17.80 4.94 -4.42
CA ARG A 145 18.63 3.79 -4.74
C ARG A 145 18.17 3.19 -6.06
N MET A 146 19.11 2.67 -6.84
CA MET A 146 18.76 1.79 -7.96
C MET A 146 18.36 0.43 -7.40
N THR A 147 17.13 0.01 -7.68
CA THR A 147 16.66 -1.35 -7.39
C THR A 147 16.44 -2.09 -8.72
N ARG A 148 15.26 -2.63 -8.99
CA ARG A 148 14.84 -2.94 -10.37
C ARG A 148 14.54 -1.67 -11.18
N VAL A 149 14.12 -0.62 -10.47
CA VAL A 149 13.93 0.74 -10.98
C VAL A 149 14.46 1.72 -9.94
N GLN A 150 14.77 2.95 -10.34
CA GLN A 150 15.13 4.01 -9.40
C GLN A 150 13.97 4.23 -8.42
N SER A 151 14.26 4.12 -7.12
CA SER A 151 13.24 4.12 -6.06
C SER A 151 13.74 4.84 -4.82
N TYR A 152 12.81 5.46 -4.10
CA TYR A 152 13.03 5.88 -2.73
C TYR A 152 12.91 4.67 -1.80
N VAL A 153 13.93 4.44 -0.97
CA VAL A 153 14.03 3.27 -0.10
C VAL A 153 14.24 3.70 1.34
N LEU A 154 13.33 3.30 2.23
CA LEU A 154 13.43 3.56 3.67
C LEU A 154 13.43 2.24 4.46
N LYS A 155 14.51 1.99 5.21
CA LYS A 155 14.64 0.78 6.04
C LYS A 155 13.59 0.78 7.15
N LYS A 156 13.03 -0.41 7.45
CA LYS A 156 11.97 -0.61 8.44
C LYS A 156 12.28 -0.08 9.84
N LYS A 157 13.55 -0.11 10.25
CA LYS A 157 13.98 0.42 11.55
C LYS A 157 13.72 1.92 11.72
N TYR A 158 13.52 2.66 10.63
CA TYR A 158 13.19 4.08 10.65
C TYR A 158 11.70 4.36 10.51
N LEU A 159 10.85 3.33 10.43
CA LEU A 159 9.40 3.52 10.39
C LEU A 159 8.89 3.88 11.79
N LEU A 160 7.94 4.80 11.83
CA LEU A 160 7.32 5.30 13.05
C LEU A 160 6.16 4.39 13.48
N ASP A 161 5.92 4.26 14.77
CA ASP A 161 4.61 3.87 15.28
C ASP A 161 3.66 5.09 15.38
N PHE A 162 2.49 4.89 15.99
CA PHE A 162 1.52 5.99 16.15
C PHE A 162 1.96 7.04 17.17
N ASP A 163 2.64 6.63 18.24
CA ASP A 163 3.04 7.54 19.31
C ASP A 163 4.15 8.48 18.79
N GLU A 164 5.05 7.94 17.95
CA GLU A 164 6.09 8.71 17.27
C GLU A 164 5.56 9.67 16.18
N LEU A 165 4.39 9.38 15.59
CA LEU A 165 3.82 10.22 14.53
C LEU A 165 3.21 11.54 15.01
N ASN A 166 2.88 11.67 16.31
CA ASN A 166 2.22 12.85 16.88
C ASN A 166 0.98 13.33 16.07
N LEU A 167 0.06 12.41 15.72
CA LEU A 167 -1.17 12.68 14.95
C LEU A 167 -2.38 13.11 15.78
#